data_AF-A0A839N186-F1
#
_entry.id   AF-A0A839N186-F1
#
_cell.length_a   1.000
_cell.length_b   1.000
_cell.length_c   1.000
_cell.angle_alpha   90.00
_cell.angle_beta   90.00
_cell.angle_gamma   90.00
#
_symmetry.space_group_name_H-M   'P 1'
#
loop_
_entity.id
_entity.type
_entity.pdbx_description
1 polymer ?
#
loop_
_entity_poly.entity_id
_entity_poly.type
_entity_poly.pdbx_seq_one_letter_code
_entity_poly.pdbx_strand_id
1 'polypeptide(L)'
;MMLSTKARRTLGSATIVPIIAGTVLLGAAGTADAATARVATGGPPLNVRSGPTTAYPVIGQLANGSSVTITCWASGQAMTGLYGTETTWDQLSTGGYVADAYVYTGSNSPVVPQCASQPTINRENRAVAWANSMLGNTSYNGLCERFIERAYGTSGRYGSALSAFYALRGAGMMHYTQTGIPSGAIVFSRNPYDQGYGHVVLSRGDGTFVSPQSTVRIVSNPALSSAAGYTFLGWSYAPGSWPGR
;
A
#
# COMPACT_ATOMS: atom_id res chain seq x y z
N MET A 1 23.33 1.41 27.36
CA MET A 1 22.42 1.82 26.27
C MET A 1 21.07 1.18 26.51
N MET A 2 20.11 1.92 27.07
CA MET A 2 18.76 1.43 27.34
C MET A 2 17.92 1.52 26.07
N LEU A 3 17.58 0.38 25.46
CA LEU A 3 16.54 0.32 24.42
C LEU A 3 15.19 0.44 25.11
N SER A 4 14.53 1.59 24.96
CA SER A 4 13.17 1.81 25.48
C SER A 4 12.16 1.27 24.46
N THR A 5 11.65 0.08 24.72
CA THR A 5 10.52 -0.51 23.96
C THR A 5 9.21 0.21 24.31
N LYS A 6 8.48 0.73 23.31
CA LYS A 6 7.10 1.25 23.51
C LYS A 6 6.24 0.11 24.13
N ALA A 7 5.46 0.42 25.18
CA ALA A 7 4.85 -0.57 26.05
C ALA A 7 3.81 -1.46 25.33
N ARG A 8 3.91 -2.79 25.49
CA ARG A 8 2.83 -3.74 25.16
C ARG A 8 1.94 -3.91 26.39
N ARG A 9 0.67 -3.51 26.30
CA ARG A 9 -0.33 -3.89 27.31
C ARG A 9 -0.86 -5.29 26.99
N THR A 10 -0.46 -6.29 27.78
CA THR A 10 -1.11 -7.60 27.85
C THR A 10 -2.22 -7.55 28.88
N LEU A 11 -3.47 -7.71 28.45
CA LEU A 11 -4.61 -7.97 29.34
C LEU A 11 -4.89 -9.47 29.37
N GLY A 12 -4.71 -10.07 30.56
CA GLY A 12 -5.07 -11.45 30.86
C GLY A 12 -6.57 -11.63 31.08
N SER A 13 -7.05 -12.84 30.78
CA SER A 13 -8.43 -13.30 30.72
C SER A 13 -9.21 -13.27 32.04
N ALA A 14 -10.52 -13.02 31.96
CA ALA A 14 -11.52 -13.55 32.89
C ALA A 14 -12.85 -13.79 32.15
N THR A 15 -13.32 -15.03 32.16
CA THR A 15 -14.60 -15.50 31.61
C THR A 15 -15.75 -15.22 32.57
N ILE A 16 -16.78 -14.49 32.14
CA ILE A 16 -18.12 -14.48 32.74
C ILE A 16 -19.13 -14.36 31.59
N VAL A 17 -20.04 -15.33 31.46
CA VAL A 17 -21.14 -15.34 30.48
C VAL A 17 -22.44 -14.92 31.17
N PRO A 18 -23.07 -13.82 30.75
CA PRO A 18 -24.50 -13.62 30.93
C PRO A 18 -25.24 -13.61 29.58
N ILE A 19 -26.35 -14.35 29.52
CA ILE A 19 -27.34 -14.30 28.44
C ILE A 19 -28.10 -12.98 28.57
N ILE A 20 -27.94 -12.06 27.61
CA ILE A 20 -28.70 -10.81 27.53
C ILE A 20 -29.38 -10.74 26.17
N ALA A 21 -30.70 -10.52 26.20
CA ALA A 21 -31.57 -10.36 25.05
C ALA A 21 -31.03 -9.27 24.09
N GLY A 22 -30.89 -9.62 22.83
CA GLY A 22 -30.22 -8.80 21.81
C GLY A 22 -31.05 -7.61 21.36
N THR A 23 -30.76 -6.44 21.91
CA THR A 23 -30.99 -5.17 21.22
C THR A 23 -29.91 -5.01 20.16
N VAL A 24 -30.30 -4.99 18.88
CA VAL A 24 -29.40 -4.61 17.78
C VAL A 24 -29.14 -3.11 17.91
N LEU A 25 -28.07 -2.76 18.62
CA LEU A 25 -27.48 -1.43 18.57
C LEU A 25 -26.89 -1.26 17.16
N LEU A 26 -27.44 -0.35 16.37
CA LEU A 26 -26.75 0.17 15.20
C LEU A 26 -25.43 0.77 15.70
N GLY A 27 -24.31 0.10 15.42
CA GLY A 27 -22.98 0.63 15.73
C GLY A 27 -22.80 1.95 14.99
N ALA A 28 -22.70 3.03 15.75
CA ALA A 28 -22.22 4.30 15.23
C ALA A 28 -20.84 4.07 14.59
N ALA A 29 -20.68 4.48 13.33
CA ALA A 29 -19.35 4.57 12.73
C ALA A 29 -18.52 5.49 13.61
N GLY A 30 -17.53 4.93 14.31
CA GLY A 30 -16.64 5.69 15.19
C GLY A 30 -16.01 6.83 14.41
N THR A 31 -16.09 8.04 14.96
CA THR A 31 -15.27 9.16 14.53
C THR A 31 -13.82 8.70 14.50
N ALA A 32 -13.11 8.95 13.41
CA ALA A 32 -11.67 8.69 13.34
C ALA A 32 -10.99 9.59 14.39
N ASP A 33 -10.64 9.02 15.55
CA ASP A 33 -9.93 9.75 16.58
C ASP A 33 -8.53 10.08 16.06
N ALA A 34 -8.32 11.36 15.75
CA ALA A 34 -7.01 11.86 15.40
C ALA A 34 -6.08 11.80 16.63
N ALA A 35 -4.84 11.37 16.43
CA ALA A 35 -3.86 11.26 17.50
C ALA A 35 -2.84 12.40 17.44
N THR A 36 -2.50 12.98 18.59
CA THR A 36 -1.37 13.91 18.69
C THR A 36 -0.09 13.13 19.00
N ALA A 37 0.96 13.42 18.25
CA ALA A 37 2.26 12.78 18.41
C ALA A 37 3.40 13.80 18.27
N ARG A 38 4.64 13.37 18.56
CA ARG A 38 5.84 14.22 18.45
C ARG A 38 6.84 13.63 17.49
N VAL A 39 7.42 14.48 16.64
CA VAL A 39 8.55 14.09 15.77
C VAL A 39 9.76 13.76 16.65
N ALA A 40 10.35 12.59 16.41
CA ALA A 40 11.48 12.04 17.15
C ALA A 40 12.50 11.43 16.18
N THR A 41 13.30 12.29 15.54
CA THR A 41 14.34 11.89 14.58
C THR A 41 15.73 11.77 15.22
N GLY A 42 15.92 12.32 16.42
CA GLY A 42 17.23 12.42 17.06
C GLY A 42 18.08 13.60 16.58
N GLY A 43 17.50 14.53 15.80
CA GLY A 43 18.15 15.79 15.45
C GLY A 43 17.64 16.39 14.14
N PRO A 44 17.90 15.76 12.97
CA PRO A 44 17.55 16.31 11.67
C PRO A 44 16.04 16.49 11.47
N PRO A 45 15.59 17.44 10.63
CA PRO A 45 14.17 17.55 10.27
C PRO A 45 13.63 16.28 9.61
N LEU A 46 12.37 15.95 9.90
CA LEU A 46 11.64 14.87 9.27
C LEU A 46 10.98 15.37 7.98
N ASN A 47 11.20 14.66 6.88
CA ASN A 47 10.53 14.96 5.62
C ASN A 47 9.06 14.53 5.65
N VAL A 48 8.16 15.45 5.30
CA VAL A 48 6.76 15.17 4.97
C VAL A 48 6.68 14.86 3.49
N ARG A 49 6.09 13.72 3.14
CA ARG A 49 6.02 13.22 1.77
C ARG A 49 4.59 13.17 1.26
N SER A 50 4.40 13.26 -0.05
CA SER A 50 3.06 13.13 -0.65
C SER A 50 2.47 11.72 -0.59
N GLY A 51 3.24 10.72 -0.15
CA GLY A 51 2.80 9.34 0.04
C GLY A 51 3.76 8.52 0.92
N PRO A 52 3.37 7.29 1.28
CA PRO A 52 4.03 6.47 2.32
C PRO A 52 5.30 5.74 1.84
N THR A 53 6.15 6.38 1.04
CA THR A 53 7.46 5.84 0.63
C THR A 53 8.46 6.97 0.40
N THR A 54 9.77 6.69 0.41
CA THR A 54 10.77 7.73 0.13
C THR A 54 10.85 8.15 -1.33
N ALA A 55 10.14 7.47 -2.23
CA ALA A 55 10.05 7.85 -3.63
C ALA A 55 9.00 8.94 -3.89
N TYR A 56 8.03 9.12 -2.98
CA TYR A 56 7.14 10.28 -3.05
C TYR A 56 7.91 11.58 -2.78
N PRO A 57 7.64 12.64 -3.57
CA PRO A 57 8.21 13.96 -3.35
C PRO A 57 8.08 14.41 -1.89
N VAL A 58 9.12 15.08 -1.41
CA VAL A 58 9.07 15.83 -0.15
C VAL A 58 8.23 17.08 -0.41
N ILE A 59 7.16 17.25 0.34
CA ILE A 59 6.22 18.38 0.24
C ILE A 59 6.31 19.31 1.45
N GLY A 60 7.15 18.98 2.42
CA GLY A 60 7.40 19.77 3.61
C GLY A 60 8.41 19.11 4.53
N GLN A 61 8.73 19.79 5.62
CA GLN A 61 9.60 19.28 6.67
C GLN A 61 9.07 19.66 8.04
N LEU A 62 9.35 18.83 9.04
CA LEU A 62 9.02 19.06 10.44
C LEU A 62 10.29 19.02 11.26
N ALA A 63 10.47 19.97 12.17
CA ALA A 63 11.62 19.95 13.07
C ALA A 63 11.50 18.79 14.07
N ASN A 64 12.64 18.30 14.56
CA ASN A 64 12.64 17.37 15.69
C ASN A 64 11.94 17.99 16.90
N GLY A 65 11.07 17.23 17.57
CA GLY A 65 10.24 17.71 18.69
C GLY A 65 8.95 18.41 18.30
N SER A 66 8.72 18.70 17.01
CA SER A 66 7.45 19.27 16.53
C SER A 66 6.26 18.38 16.90
N SER A 67 5.16 19.01 17.29
CA SER A 67 3.89 18.31 17.53
C SER A 67 3.14 18.16 16.22
N VAL A 68 2.61 16.97 15.96
CA VAL A 68 1.82 16.66 14.78
C VAL A 68 0.47 16.07 15.18
N THR A 69 -0.51 16.24 14.31
CA THR A 69 -1.81 15.56 14.43
C THR A 69 -1.95 14.56 13.29
N ILE A 70 -2.07 13.30 13.65
CA ILE A 70 -2.21 12.14 12.77
C ILE A 70 -3.70 11.85 12.61
N THR A 71 -4.16 11.68 11.38
CA THR A 71 -5.57 11.44 11.07
C THR A 71 -5.87 9.98 10.74
N CYS A 72 -4.92 9.33 10.09
CA CYS A 72 -4.98 7.93 9.73
C CYS A 72 -3.57 7.42 9.43
N TRP A 73 -3.42 6.10 9.32
CA TRP A 73 -2.15 5.50 8.97
C TRP A 73 -2.21 4.76 7.63
N ALA A 74 -1.05 4.60 7.02
CA ALA A 74 -0.79 3.91 5.78
C ALA A 74 0.37 2.94 5.95
N SER A 75 0.37 1.86 5.18
CA SER A 75 1.54 1.00 5.06
C SER A 75 2.42 1.49 3.91
N GLY A 76 3.72 1.31 4.05
CA GLY A 76 4.69 1.94 3.18
C GLY A 76 6.06 1.30 3.20
N GLN A 77 7.04 2.03 2.67
CA GLN A 77 8.44 1.61 2.69
C GLN A 77 8.91 1.43 4.15
N ALA A 78 9.65 0.35 4.41
CA ALA A 78 10.26 0.13 5.71
C ALA A 78 11.27 1.24 6.02
N MET A 79 11.11 1.89 7.18
CA MET A 79 11.99 2.94 7.66
C MET A 79 12.56 2.53 9.01
N THR A 80 13.85 2.80 9.21
CA THR A 80 14.53 2.54 10.47
C THR A 80 14.77 3.86 11.19
N GLY A 81 14.16 4.01 12.35
CA GLY A 81 14.31 5.16 13.23
C GLY A 81 14.67 4.76 14.65
N LEU A 82 14.47 5.68 15.59
CA LEU A 82 14.88 5.48 17.00
C LEU A 82 14.17 4.30 17.67
N TYR A 83 13.00 3.92 17.17
CA TYR A 83 12.15 2.89 17.76
C TYR A 83 12.20 1.55 17.02
N GLY A 84 13.10 1.42 16.03
CA GLY A 84 13.27 0.22 15.23
C GLY A 84 12.85 0.41 13.77
N THR A 85 12.66 -0.72 13.09
CA THR A 85 12.24 -0.77 11.69
C THR A 85 10.75 -1.08 11.60
N GLU A 86 10.00 -0.25 10.90
CA GLU A 86 8.58 -0.47 10.67
C GLU A 86 8.13 0.03 9.30
N THR A 87 6.94 -0.40 8.88
CA THR A 87 6.32 -0.03 7.59
C THR A 87 5.14 0.93 7.75
N THR A 88 4.92 1.44 8.96
CA THR A 88 3.83 2.37 9.28
C THR A 88 4.21 3.78 8.87
N TRP A 89 3.30 4.45 8.16
CA TRP A 89 3.37 5.86 7.79
C TRP A 89 2.11 6.59 8.27
N ASP A 90 2.29 7.71 8.94
CA ASP A 90 1.21 8.52 9.51
C ASP A 90 0.80 9.63 8.54
N GLN A 91 -0.49 9.70 8.22
CA GLN A 91 -1.05 10.82 7.47
C GLN A 91 -1.35 11.99 8.42
N LEU A 92 -0.75 13.13 8.13
CA LEU A 92 -0.94 14.34 8.92
C LEU A 92 -2.27 15.03 8.56
N SER A 93 -2.90 15.66 9.54
CA SER A 93 -4.07 16.54 9.34
C SER A 93 -3.79 17.71 8.39
N THR A 94 -2.54 18.16 8.32
CA THR A 94 -2.06 19.19 7.38
C THR A 94 -1.85 18.65 5.96
N GLY A 95 -2.09 17.36 5.73
CA GLY A 95 -1.75 16.66 4.51
C GLY A 95 -0.33 16.08 4.52
N GLY A 96 -0.11 15.09 3.67
CA GLY A 96 1.15 14.36 3.55
C GLY A 96 1.32 13.25 4.59
N TYR A 97 2.45 12.54 4.46
CA TYR A 97 2.80 11.36 5.22
C TYR A 97 4.19 11.49 5.82
N VAL A 98 4.36 10.95 7.03
CA VAL A 98 5.65 10.79 7.70
C VAL A 98 5.79 9.35 8.16
N ALA A 99 7.01 8.81 8.27
CA ALA A 99 7.20 7.45 8.76
C ALA A 99 7.05 7.42 10.30
N ASP A 100 6.25 6.51 10.86
CA ASP A 100 6.03 6.36 12.33
C ASP A 100 7.36 6.04 13.04
N ALA A 101 8.32 5.43 12.32
CA ALA A 101 9.67 5.16 12.83
C ALA A 101 10.38 6.42 13.39
N TYR A 102 9.97 7.61 12.92
CA TYR A 102 10.48 8.92 13.35
C TYR A 102 9.45 9.74 14.12
N VAL A 103 8.37 9.12 14.61
CA VAL A 103 7.29 9.75 15.35
C VAL A 103 7.04 8.97 16.64
N TYR A 104 7.03 9.69 17.76
CA TYR A 104 6.66 9.13 19.05
C TYR A 104 5.15 9.23 19.25
N THR A 105 4.47 8.12 18.94
CA THR A 105 3.02 7.90 19.13
C THR A 105 2.67 7.21 20.46
N GLY A 106 3.68 6.75 21.22
CA GLY A 106 3.49 5.98 22.45
C GLY A 106 3.10 4.51 22.26
N SER A 107 2.92 4.05 21.01
CA SER A 107 2.56 2.66 20.65
C SER A 107 3.43 2.14 19.49
N ASN A 108 3.69 0.83 19.45
CA ASN A 108 4.28 0.13 18.29
C ASN A 108 3.20 -0.36 17.29
N SER A 109 1.96 0.02 17.52
CA SER A 109 0.81 -0.28 16.68
C SER A 109 0.09 1.01 16.35
N PRO A 110 -0.55 1.10 15.17
CA PRO A 110 -1.23 2.32 14.75
C PRO A 110 -2.23 2.81 15.80
N VAL A 111 -2.17 4.11 16.10
CA VAL A 111 -3.00 4.78 17.11
C VAL A 111 -4.23 5.47 16.51
N VAL A 112 -4.40 5.33 15.20
CA VAL A 112 -5.44 5.93 14.36
C VAL A 112 -6.00 4.85 13.41
N PRO A 113 -7.18 5.04 12.79
CA PRO A 113 -7.66 4.12 11.77
C PRO A 113 -6.82 4.17 10.49
N GLN A 114 -6.94 3.15 9.64
CA GLN A 114 -6.28 3.16 8.33
C GLN A 114 -6.88 4.25 7.43
N CYS A 115 -6.04 4.90 6.61
CA CYS A 115 -6.50 5.88 5.63
C CYS A 115 -7.43 5.24 4.59
N ALA A 116 -8.61 5.85 4.37
CA ALA A 116 -9.63 5.31 3.47
C ALA A 116 -9.19 5.23 1.99
N SER A 117 -8.21 6.04 1.59
CA SER A 117 -7.60 6.02 0.25
C SER A 117 -6.46 4.99 0.12
N GLN A 118 -6.10 4.32 1.22
CA GLN A 118 -5.15 3.22 1.19
C GLN A 118 -5.87 1.91 0.87
N PRO A 119 -5.24 1.04 0.06
CA PRO A 119 -5.71 -0.32 -0.06
C PRO A 119 -5.72 -0.99 1.32
N THR A 120 -6.81 -1.66 1.70
CA THR A 120 -6.97 -2.26 3.04
C THR A 120 -5.78 -3.14 3.43
N ILE A 121 -5.09 -2.81 4.53
CA ILE A 121 -3.72 -3.21 4.93
C ILE A 121 -3.26 -4.63 4.59
N ASN A 122 -4.15 -5.62 4.58
CA ASN A 122 -3.70 -6.99 4.46
C ASN A 122 -3.54 -7.44 3.02
N ARG A 123 -4.45 -7.14 2.09
CA ARG A 123 -4.48 -7.87 0.81
C ARG A 123 -3.49 -7.32 -0.22
N GLU A 124 -3.41 -6.01 -0.38
CA GLU A 124 -2.51 -5.39 -1.36
C GLU A 124 -1.04 -5.49 -0.93
N ASN A 125 -0.76 -5.31 0.36
CA ASN A 125 0.60 -5.53 0.89
C ASN A 125 1.05 -6.98 0.75
N ARG A 126 0.16 -7.93 1.01
CA ARG A 126 0.39 -9.37 0.77
C ARG A 126 0.65 -9.66 -0.70
N ALA A 127 -0.13 -9.06 -1.59
CA ALA A 127 0.12 -9.16 -3.03
C ALA A 127 1.48 -8.60 -3.45
N VAL A 128 1.88 -7.44 -2.92
CA VAL A 128 3.19 -6.83 -3.20
C VAL A 128 4.33 -7.65 -2.60
N ALA A 129 4.19 -8.14 -1.37
CA ALA A 129 5.17 -9.01 -0.72
C ALA A 129 5.35 -10.32 -1.51
N TRP A 130 4.25 -10.95 -1.90
CA TRP A 130 4.29 -12.14 -2.77
C TRP A 130 4.97 -11.81 -4.10
N ALA A 131 4.59 -10.72 -4.77
CA ALA A 131 5.19 -10.35 -6.05
C ALA A 131 6.69 -10.10 -5.95
N ASN A 132 7.17 -9.46 -4.87
CA ASN A 132 8.60 -9.27 -4.62
C ASN A 132 9.32 -10.59 -4.35
N SER A 133 8.68 -11.56 -3.67
CA SER A 133 9.25 -12.90 -3.46
C SER A 133 9.45 -13.68 -4.77
N MET A 134 8.80 -13.24 -5.85
CA MET A 134 8.89 -13.85 -7.17
C MET A 134 9.98 -13.24 -8.07
N LEU A 135 10.74 -12.25 -7.60
CA LEU A 135 11.83 -11.67 -8.39
C LEU A 135 12.84 -12.74 -8.84
N GLY A 136 13.23 -12.69 -10.12
CA GLY A 136 14.08 -13.70 -10.75
C GLY A 136 13.32 -14.94 -11.27
N ASN A 137 12.05 -15.11 -10.93
CA ASN A 137 11.24 -16.21 -11.44
C ASN A 137 10.94 -16.06 -12.94
N THR A 138 11.03 -17.16 -13.70
CA THR A 138 10.81 -17.18 -15.16
C THR A 138 9.52 -17.89 -15.58
N SER A 139 8.76 -18.45 -14.63
CA SER A 139 7.54 -19.23 -14.88
C SER A 139 6.32 -18.39 -15.29
N TYR A 140 6.47 -17.07 -15.35
CA TYR A 140 5.40 -16.12 -15.68
C TYR A 140 5.59 -15.43 -17.03
N ASN A 141 6.50 -15.93 -17.87
CA ASN A 141 6.65 -15.45 -19.23
C ASN A 141 5.31 -15.58 -19.99
N GLY A 142 4.78 -14.47 -20.49
CA GLY A 142 3.48 -14.39 -21.17
C GLY A 142 2.26 -14.55 -20.25
N LEU A 143 2.42 -14.49 -18.93
CA LEU A 143 1.37 -14.80 -17.96
C LEU A 143 1.17 -13.65 -16.96
N CYS A 144 1.23 -12.41 -17.44
CA CYS A 144 1.18 -11.21 -16.61
C CYS A 144 -0.13 -11.07 -15.83
N GLU A 145 -1.27 -11.36 -16.45
CA GLU A 145 -2.56 -11.36 -15.76
C GLU A 145 -2.59 -12.44 -14.66
N ARG A 146 -2.16 -13.66 -14.98
CA ARG A 146 -2.11 -14.76 -14.01
C ARG A 146 -1.16 -14.48 -12.84
N PHE A 147 -0.08 -13.75 -13.07
CA PHE A 147 0.82 -13.31 -12.00
C PHE A 147 0.10 -12.38 -11.02
N ILE A 148 -0.61 -11.38 -11.53
CA ILE A 148 -1.36 -10.42 -10.72
C ILE A 148 -2.46 -11.13 -9.93
N GLU A 149 -3.22 -12.00 -10.59
CA GLU A 149 -4.23 -12.81 -9.92
C GLU A 149 -3.65 -13.66 -8.78
N ARG A 150 -2.51 -14.32 -9.01
CA ARG A 150 -1.83 -15.13 -7.98
C ARG A 150 -1.29 -14.30 -6.83
N ALA A 151 -0.82 -13.07 -7.10
CA ALA A 151 -0.45 -12.11 -6.05
C ALA A 151 -1.65 -11.82 -5.14
N TYR A 152 -2.83 -11.76 -5.73
CA TYR A 152 -4.08 -11.52 -5.02
C TYR A 152 -4.79 -12.79 -4.52
N GLY A 153 -4.15 -13.96 -4.57
CA GLY A 153 -4.74 -15.20 -4.06
C GLY A 153 -5.93 -15.71 -4.90
N THR A 154 -6.01 -15.31 -6.17
CA THR A 154 -7.02 -15.76 -7.12
C THR A 154 -6.37 -16.35 -8.39
N SER A 155 -7.16 -16.94 -9.28
CA SER A 155 -6.72 -17.41 -10.59
C SER A 155 -7.91 -17.56 -11.54
N GLY A 156 -7.68 -17.29 -12.83
CA GLY A 156 -8.67 -17.49 -13.89
C GLY A 156 -9.85 -16.50 -13.88
N ARG A 157 -9.68 -15.29 -13.32
CA ARG A 157 -10.70 -14.23 -13.33
C ARG A 157 -10.76 -13.52 -14.68
N TYR A 158 -9.61 -13.30 -15.30
CA TYR A 158 -9.49 -12.63 -16.58
C TYR A 158 -8.59 -13.43 -17.53
N GLY A 159 -8.95 -13.45 -18.81
CA GLY A 159 -8.18 -14.17 -19.83
C GLY A 159 -6.90 -13.43 -20.25
N SER A 160 -6.84 -12.13 -20.01
CA SER A 160 -5.73 -11.25 -20.38
C SER A 160 -5.75 -9.94 -19.59
N ALA A 161 -4.62 -9.23 -19.59
CA ALA A 161 -4.52 -7.89 -18.99
C ALA A 161 -5.50 -6.90 -19.62
N LEU A 162 -5.68 -6.95 -20.95
CA LEU A 162 -6.66 -6.11 -21.63
C LEU A 162 -8.11 -6.46 -21.27
N SER A 163 -8.42 -7.76 -21.07
CA SER A 163 -9.75 -8.16 -20.62
C SER A 163 -10.07 -7.65 -19.21
N ALA A 164 -9.09 -7.70 -18.30
CA ALA A 164 -9.18 -7.13 -16.96
C ALA A 164 -9.37 -5.60 -17.01
N PHE A 165 -8.55 -4.92 -17.82
CA PHE A 165 -8.65 -3.47 -18.04
C PHE A 165 -10.05 -3.07 -18.53
N TYR A 166 -10.60 -3.75 -19.54
CA TYR A 166 -11.92 -3.40 -20.07
C TYR A 166 -13.04 -3.65 -19.06
N ALA A 167 -12.97 -4.72 -18.27
CA ALA A 167 -13.93 -4.99 -17.20
C ALA A 167 -13.89 -3.89 -16.13
N LEU A 168 -12.69 -3.53 -15.65
CA LEU A 168 -12.50 -2.50 -14.63
C LEU A 168 -12.87 -1.10 -15.14
N ARG A 169 -12.61 -0.82 -16.42
CA ARG A 169 -13.05 0.41 -17.09
C ARG A 169 -14.58 0.48 -17.18
N GLY A 170 -15.24 -0.62 -17.56
CA GLY A 170 -16.70 -0.71 -17.58
C GLY A 170 -17.32 -0.54 -16.19
N ALA A 171 -16.60 -0.96 -15.14
CA ALA A 171 -16.99 -0.76 -13.75
C ALA A 171 -16.65 0.63 -13.18
N GLY A 172 -16.04 1.53 -13.95
CA GLY A 172 -15.68 2.88 -13.50
C GLY A 172 -14.54 2.91 -12.47
N MET A 173 -13.71 1.87 -12.39
CA MET A 173 -12.64 1.74 -11.38
C MET A 173 -11.27 2.26 -11.84
N MET A 174 -11.18 2.72 -13.09
CA MET A 174 -9.91 3.11 -13.69
C MET A 174 -9.49 4.52 -13.29
N HIS A 175 -8.20 4.65 -13.01
CA HIS A 175 -7.48 5.90 -12.80
C HIS A 175 -6.41 6.07 -13.90
N TYR A 176 -6.12 7.32 -14.27
CA TYR A 176 -5.27 7.62 -15.44
C TYR A 176 -4.00 8.42 -15.12
N THR A 177 -3.70 8.62 -13.84
CA THR A 177 -2.44 9.25 -13.42
C THR A 177 -1.28 8.29 -13.62
N GLN A 178 -0.15 8.80 -14.13
CA GLN A 178 1.07 8.01 -14.28
C GLN A 178 1.99 8.10 -13.05
N THR A 179 1.73 9.06 -12.16
CA THR A 179 2.47 9.30 -10.92
C THR A 179 1.57 9.06 -9.72
N GLY A 180 2.20 8.81 -8.57
CA GLY A 180 1.50 8.57 -7.31
C GLY A 180 0.58 7.35 -7.31
N ILE A 181 0.89 6.35 -8.13
CA ILE A 181 0.13 5.12 -8.22
C ILE A 181 0.29 4.36 -6.88
N PRO A 182 -0.81 4.03 -6.17
CA PRO A 182 -0.72 3.44 -4.84
C PRO A 182 -0.13 2.03 -4.87
N SER A 183 0.41 1.59 -3.74
CA SER A 183 0.91 0.22 -3.56
C SER A 183 -0.20 -0.80 -3.82
N GLY A 184 0.12 -1.89 -4.51
CA GLY A 184 -0.83 -2.93 -4.89
C GLY A 184 -1.75 -2.57 -6.08
N ALA A 185 -1.76 -1.33 -6.56
CA ALA A 185 -2.50 -1.02 -7.78
C ALA A 185 -2.04 -1.89 -8.95
N ILE A 186 -3.00 -2.33 -9.75
CA ILE A 186 -2.76 -3.09 -10.98
C ILE A 186 -2.74 -2.11 -12.14
N VAL A 187 -1.63 -2.11 -12.88
CA VAL A 187 -1.29 -1.06 -13.83
C VAL A 187 -1.23 -1.64 -15.22
N PHE A 188 -2.07 -1.12 -16.12
CA PHE A 188 -2.29 -1.67 -17.44
C PHE A 188 -1.56 -0.89 -18.51
N SER A 189 -1.02 -1.63 -19.46
CA SER A 189 -0.40 -1.11 -20.67
C SER A 189 -0.71 -2.02 -21.85
N ARG A 190 -0.48 -1.52 -23.06
CA ARG A 190 -0.56 -2.28 -24.31
C ARG A 190 0.62 -1.97 -25.20
N ASN A 191 0.95 -2.85 -26.13
CA ASN A 191 1.87 -2.55 -27.22
C ASN A 191 1.45 -3.26 -28.53
N PRO A 192 1.90 -2.80 -29.71
CA PRO A 192 1.52 -3.42 -30.99
C PRO A 192 1.83 -4.92 -31.13
N TYR A 193 2.76 -5.45 -30.33
CA TYR A 193 3.23 -6.83 -30.38
C TYR A 193 2.61 -7.73 -29.30
N ASP A 194 1.68 -7.21 -28.50
CA ASP A 194 1.03 -7.95 -27.41
C ASP A 194 -0.08 -8.89 -27.89
N GLN A 195 -0.35 -8.95 -29.20
CA GLN A 195 -1.39 -9.77 -29.83
C GLN A 195 -2.80 -9.54 -29.25
N GLY A 196 -3.05 -8.37 -28.66
CA GLY A 196 -4.32 -8.03 -28.01
C GLY A 196 -4.46 -8.53 -26.57
N TYR A 197 -3.41 -9.10 -25.96
CA TYR A 197 -3.45 -9.55 -24.57
C TYR A 197 -3.18 -8.41 -23.57
N GLY A 198 -2.44 -7.37 -23.98
CA GLY A 198 -1.97 -6.31 -23.10
C GLY A 198 -0.90 -6.77 -22.12
N HIS A 199 -0.50 -5.86 -21.23
CA HIS A 199 0.41 -6.15 -20.13
C HIS A 199 -0.06 -5.49 -18.85
N VAL A 200 0.14 -6.18 -17.72
CA VAL A 200 -0.19 -5.66 -16.39
C VAL A 200 1.00 -5.83 -15.44
N VAL A 201 1.22 -4.83 -14.61
CA VAL A 201 2.25 -4.83 -13.56
C VAL A 201 1.64 -4.46 -12.21
N LEU A 202 2.30 -4.88 -11.13
CA LEU A 202 1.88 -4.56 -9.76
C LEU A 202 2.68 -3.36 -9.24
N SER A 203 1.99 -2.29 -8.84
CA SER A 203 2.63 -1.12 -8.23
C SER A 203 3.18 -1.45 -6.85
N ARG A 204 4.41 -1.04 -6.58
CA ARG A 204 5.04 -1.09 -5.24
C ARG A 204 4.73 0.17 -4.42
N GLY A 205 4.04 1.16 -5.01
CA GLY A 205 3.71 2.42 -4.36
C GLY A 205 4.87 3.40 -4.26
N ASP A 206 6.09 2.99 -4.58
CA ASP A 206 7.31 3.82 -4.60
C ASP A 206 7.68 4.30 -6.01
N GLY A 207 6.69 4.36 -6.93
CA GLY A 207 6.94 4.68 -8.34
C GLY A 207 7.64 3.56 -9.12
N THR A 208 7.87 2.40 -8.50
CA THR A 208 8.34 1.19 -9.18
C THR A 208 7.27 0.11 -9.20
N PHE A 209 7.47 -0.89 -10.06
CA PHE A 209 6.48 -1.92 -10.34
C PHE A 209 7.15 -3.28 -10.43
N VAL A 210 6.48 -4.32 -9.94
CA VAL A 210 6.87 -5.72 -10.18
C VAL A 210 6.25 -6.15 -11.51
N SER A 211 7.11 -6.51 -12.47
CA SER A 211 6.70 -6.86 -13.82
C SER A 211 7.04 -8.31 -14.15
N PRO A 212 6.04 -9.17 -14.41
CA PRO A 212 6.23 -10.52 -14.92
C PRO A 212 6.48 -10.49 -16.43
N GLN A 213 7.74 -10.35 -16.84
CA GLN A 213 8.16 -10.56 -18.23
C GLN A 213 8.76 -11.96 -18.41
N SER A 214 9.76 -12.14 -19.28
CA SER A 214 10.57 -13.37 -19.35
C SER A 214 11.18 -13.74 -18.01
N THR A 215 11.52 -12.73 -17.21
CA THR A 215 11.91 -12.84 -15.81
C THR A 215 11.15 -11.77 -15.01
N VAL A 216 10.60 -12.15 -13.86
CA VAL A 216 9.97 -11.22 -12.93
C VAL A 216 11.04 -10.24 -12.41
N ARG A 217 10.83 -8.94 -12.63
CA ARG A 217 11.79 -7.89 -12.26
C ARG A 217 11.11 -6.60 -11.84
N ILE A 218 11.87 -5.73 -11.16
CA ILE A 218 11.44 -4.37 -10.84
C ILE A 218 11.67 -3.47 -12.06
N VAL A 219 10.71 -2.61 -12.33
CA VAL A 219 10.77 -1.57 -13.37
C VAL A 219 10.33 -0.23 -12.78
N SER A 220 10.84 0.87 -13.31
CA SER A 220 10.50 2.23 -12.88
C SER A 220 9.44 2.90 -13.76
N ASN A 221 8.93 2.18 -14.77
CA ASN A 221 7.98 2.71 -15.73
C ASN A 221 6.68 1.88 -15.72
N PRO A 222 5.51 2.50 -15.47
CA PRO A 222 4.23 1.81 -15.40
C PRO A 222 3.82 1.15 -16.72
N ALA A 223 4.32 1.65 -17.86
CA ALA A 223 4.07 1.08 -19.17
C ALA A 223 5.22 0.19 -19.68
N LEU A 224 6.28 -0.03 -18.89
CA LEU A 224 7.51 -0.68 -19.36
C LEU A 224 8.17 0.02 -20.56
N SER A 225 7.92 1.32 -20.77
CA SER A 225 8.24 2.00 -22.02
C SER A 225 9.72 2.36 -22.18
N SER A 226 10.60 1.36 -22.27
CA SER A 226 11.99 1.54 -22.72
C SER A 226 12.18 1.25 -24.22
N ALA A 227 11.12 0.89 -24.96
CA ALA A 227 11.18 0.68 -26.41
C ALA A 227 9.83 1.06 -27.07
N ALA A 228 9.90 1.61 -28.28
CA ALA A 228 8.77 2.10 -29.06
C ALA A 228 7.58 1.11 -29.07
N GLY A 229 6.42 1.57 -28.60
CA GLY A 229 5.14 0.86 -28.77
C GLY A 229 4.30 0.70 -27.50
N TYR A 230 4.88 0.75 -26.30
CA TYR A 230 4.07 0.60 -25.08
C TYR A 230 3.26 1.86 -24.76
N THR A 231 1.95 1.70 -24.60
CA THR A 231 0.99 2.74 -24.21
C THR A 231 0.45 2.45 -22.82
N PHE A 232 0.59 3.41 -21.90
CA PHE A 232 -0.08 3.37 -20.60
C PHE A 232 -1.60 3.49 -20.80
N LEU A 233 -2.36 2.58 -20.19
CA LEU A 233 -3.82 2.56 -20.27
C LEU A 233 -4.52 3.10 -19.02
N GLY A 234 -3.85 3.03 -17.88
CA GLY A 234 -4.40 3.39 -16.58
C GLY A 234 -4.04 2.37 -15.50
N TRP A 235 -4.47 2.64 -14.27
CA TRP A 235 -4.38 1.72 -13.15
C TRP A 235 -5.70 1.61 -12.43
N SER A 236 -5.90 0.52 -11.69
CA SER A 236 -7.05 0.33 -10.82
C SER A 236 -6.56 -0.28 -9.50
N TYR A 237 -7.34 -0.12 -8.43
CA TYR A 237 -7.24 -1.05 -7.32
C TYR A 237 -7.66 -2.45 -7.79
N ALA A 238 -7.13 -3.49 -7.15
CA ALA A 238 -7.64 -4.84 -7.37
C ALA A 238 -9.12 -4.92 -6.96
N PRO A 239 -9.96 -5.72 -7.64
CA PRO A 239 -11.35 -5.93 -7.24
C PRO A 239 -11.46 -6.29 -5.76
N GLY A 240 -12.42 -5.71 -5.05
CA GLY A 240 -12.57 -5.93 -3.60
C GLY A 240 -12.82 -7.39 -3.20
N SER A 241 -13.29 -8.22 -4.14
CA SER A 241 -13.48 -9.66 -3.97
C SER A 241 -12.18 -10.49 -3.98
N TRP A 242 -11.05 -9.87 -4.30
CA TRP A 242 -9.77 -10.56 -4.37
C TRP A 242 -9.11 -10.61 -2.99
N PRO A 243 -8.76 -11.79 -2.46
CA PRO A 243 -8.41 -11.94 -1.05
C PRO A 243 -7.02 -11.40 -0.67
N GLY A 244 -6.09 -11.26 -1.62
CA GLY A 244 -4.66 -11.04 -1.32
C GLY A 244 -3.99 -12.33 -0.83
N ARG A 245 -2.73 -12.55 -1.21
CA ARG A 245 -1.99 -13.75 -0.82
C ARG A 245 -1.10 -13.57 0.40
#